data_AF-A0A661WEL8-F1
#
_entry.id   AF-A0A661WEL8-F1
#
_cell.length_a   1.000
_cell.length_b   1.000
_cell.length_c   1.000
_cell.angle_alpha   90.00
_cell.angle_beta   90.00
_cell.angle_gamma   90.00
#
_symmetry.space_group_name_H-M   'P 1'
#
loop_
_entity.id
_entity.type
_entity.pdbx_description
1 polymer ?
#
loop_
_entity_poly.entity_id
_entity_poly.type
_entity_poly.pdbx_seq_one_letter_code
_entity_poly.pdbx_strand_id
1 'polypeptide(L)'
;VTLLVREPELMASQILQDKVLNHPQIKIMFNTNVKEFKGSGGKLESVLIKNSQTGEENEITPAGVFIFIGQIPNTAFLDKSGIELDKWKYIVTGHDLVHNQPGRKGYLDRNPAVLETSIPGVFSAGDVRESSTKQVASAAGEGAAVALMIREYLKTV
;
A
#
# COMPACT_ATOMS: atom_id res chain seq x y z
N VAL A 1 -20.28 9.94 -6.30
CA VAL A 1 -18.93 9.95 -5.68
C VAL A 1 -18.17 11.15 -6.23
N THR A 2 -17.42 11.86 -5.38
CA THR A 2 -16.52 12.93 -5.82
C THR A 2 -15.08 12.48 -5.59
N LEU A 3 -14.30 12.36 -6.64
CA LEU A 3 -12.89 11.99 -6.59
C LEU A 3 -12.04 13.26 -6.63
N LEU A 4 -11.33 13.54 -5.53
CA LEU A 4 -10.38 14.65 -5.46
C LEU A 4 -9.00 14.13 -5.85
N VAL A 5 -8.43 14.72 -6.90
CA VAL A 5 -7.12 14.33 -7.44
C VAL A 5 -6.19 15.51 -7.28
N ARG A 6 -5.05 15.28 -6.60
CA ARG A 6 -4.04 16.33 -6.36
C ARG A 6 -3.39 16.81 -7.66
N GLU A 7 -3.16 15.91 -8.58
CA GLU A 7 -2.47 16.13 -9.85
C GLU A 7 -3.46 16.49 -10.97
N PRO A 8 -2.98 16.98 -12.14
CA PRO A 8 -3.83 17.25 -13.30
C PRO A 8 -4.34 15.99 -14.02
N GLU A 9 -3.83 14.81 -13.66
CA GLU A 9 -4.17 13.53 -14.28
C GLU A 9 -4.28 12.38 -13.26
N LEU A 10 -4.91 11.29 -13.68
CA LEU A 10 -4.97 10.06 -12.90
C LEU A 10 -3.72 9.21 -13.17
N MET A 11 -3.14 8.60 -12.12
CA MET A 11 -1.99 7.69 -12.25
C MET A 11 -2.41 6.20 -12.43
N ALA A 12 -3.70 5.91 -12.52
CA ALA A 12 -4.22 4.56 -12.70
C ALA A 12 -3.98 4.04 -14.13
N SER A 13 -4.18 2.74 -14.37
CA SER A 13 -4.14 2.20 -15.73
C SER A 13 -5.19 2.85 -16.63
N GLN A 14 -4.90 2.99 -17.93
CA GLN A 14 -5.79 3.66 -18.89
C GLN A 14 -7.23 3.10 -18.83
N ILE A 15 -7.38 1.79 -18.76
CA ILE A 15 -8.69 1.12 -18.67
C ILE A 15 -9.50 1.58 -17.45
N LEU A 16 -8.84 1.79 -16.30
CA LEU A 16 -9.50 2.30 -15.10
C LEU A 16 -9.83 3.79 -15.23
N GLN A 17 -8.93 4.58 -15.82
CA GLN A 17 -9.20 6.00 -16.10
C GLN A 17 -10.44 6.13 -16.99
N ASP A 18 -10.50 5.38 -18.08
CA ASP A 18 -11.62 5.39 -19.03
C ASP A 18 -12.94 5.01 -18.34
N LYS A 19 -12.91 3.99 -17.47
CA LYS A 19 -14.10 3.58 -16.70
C LYS A 19 -14.59 4.68 -15.77
N VAL A 20 -13.68 5.36 -15.06
CA VAL A 20 -14.04 6.40 -14.10
C VAL A 20 -14.50 7.67 -14.80
N LEU A 21 -13.81 8.09 -15.87
CA LEU A 21 -14.13 9.28 -16.67
C LEU A 21 -15.51 9.18 -17.34
N ASN A 22 -15.90 7.97 -17.75
CA ASN A 22 -17.19 7.73 -18.41
C ASN A 22 -18.33 7.38 -17.44
N HIS A 23 -18.09 7.37 -16.12
CA HIS A 23 -19.11 6.96 -15.16
C HIS A 23 -20.03 8.13 -14.74
N PRO A 24 -21.35 8.07 -14.98
CA PRO A 24 -22.25 9.22 -14.79
C PRO A 24 -22.40 9.68 -13.33
N GLN A 25 -22.09 8.82 -12.36
CA GLN A 25 -22.18 9.13 -10.92
C GLN A 25 -20.84 9.50 -10.27
N ILE A 26 -19.76 9.61 -11.05
CA ILE A 26 -18.45 10.02 -10.55
C ILE A 26 -18.12 11.41 -11.08
N LYS A 27 -17.88 12.35 -10.16
CA LYS A 27 -17.33 13.67 -10.48
C LYS A 27 -15.86 13.67 -10.09
N ILE A 28 -14.97 14.01 -11.02
CA ILE A 28 -13.53 14.16 -10.74
C ILE A 28 -13.20 15.64 -10.60
N MET A 29 -12.41 15.98 -9.59
CA MET A 29 -11.87 17.32 -9.38
C MET A 29 -10.34 17.22 -9.37
N PHE A 30 -9.71 17.57 -10.50
CA PHE A 30 -8.26 17.62 -10.64
C PHE A 30 -7.67 18.82 -9.92
N ASN A 31 -6.36 18.78 -9.66
CA ASN A 31 -5.64 19.84 -8.96
C ASN A 31 -6.30 20.25 -7.64
N THR A 32 -6.98 19.33 -6.94
CA THR A 32 -7.81 19.67 -5.78
C THR A 32 -7.29 18.96 -4.54
N ASN A 33 -7.03 19.73 -3.50
CA ASN A 33 -6.55 19.25 -2.21
C ASN A 33 -7.59 19.48 -1.11
N VAL A 34 -7.66 18.57 -0.15
CA VAL A 34 -8.40 18.79 1.11
C VAL A 34 -7.57 19.73 2.00
N LYS A 35 -8.23 20.76 2.55
CA LYS A 35 -7.65 21.72 3.50
C LYS A 35 -8.08 21.44 4.93
N GLU A 36 -9.35 21.08 5.11
CA GLU A 36 -9.94 20.91 6.43
C GLU A 36 -11.11 19.93 6.39
N PHE A 37 -11.22 19.09 7.41
CA PHE A 37 -12.43 18.30 7.69
C PHE A 37 -13.19 18.98 8.82
N LYS A 38 -14.44 19.35 8.58
CA LYS A 38 -15.30 19.98 9.58
C LYS A 38 -16.38 18.99 10.01
N GLY A 39 -16.60 18.93 11.32
CA GLY A 39 -17.57 18.03 11.90
C GLY A 39 -17.82 18.32 13.37
N SER A 40 -19.01 17.94 13.84
CA SER A 40 -19.42 18.04 15.24
C SER A 40 -20.01 16.71 15.72
N GLY A 41 -19.92 16.44 17.03
CA GLY A 41 -20.51 15.24 17.63
C GLY A 41 -20.01 13.91 17.04
N GLY A 42 -18.78 13.87 16.51
CA GLY A 42 -18.18 12.69 15.87
C GLY A 42 -18.68 12.40 14.45
N LYS A 43 -19.41 13.33 13.82
CA LYS A 43 -19.89 13.20 12.43
C LYS A 43 -19.23 14.21 11.52
N LEU A 44 -18.91 13.79 10.30
CA LEU A 44 -18.47 14.67 9.24
C LEU A 44 -19.66 15.53 8.76
N GLU A 45 -19.44 16.83 8.63
CA GLU A 45 -20.43 17.77 8.10
C GLU A 45 -20.00 18.32 6.75
N SER A 46 -18.73 18.69 6.62
CA SER A 46 -18.19 19.24 5.38
C SER A 46 -16.67 19.09 5.27
N VAL A 47 -16.18 19.35 4.06
CA VAL A 47 -14.77 19.33 3.71
C VAL A 47 -14.44 20.61 2.96
N LEU A 48 -13.50 21.40 3.48
CA LEU A 48 -12.92 22.51 2.75
C LEU A 48 -11.89 21.97 1.76
N ILE A 49 -12.06 22.29 0.49
CA ILE A 49 -11.18 21.89 -0.61
C ILE A 49 -10.62 23.12 -1.30
N LYS A 50 -9.41 22.99 -1.85
CA LYS A 50 -8.73 24.05 -2.59
C LYS A 50 -8.23 23.53 -3.92
N ASN A 51 -8.52 24.26 -4.99
CA ASN A 51 -7.86 24.05 -6.26
C ASN A 51 -6.46 24.70 -6.22
N SER A 52 -5.41 23.91 -6.42
CA SER A 52 -4.01 24.33 -6.33
C SER A 52 -3.56 25.18 -7.51
N GLN A 53 -4.24 25.11 -8.65
CA GLN A 53 -3.94 25.93 -9.83
C GLN A 53 -4.64 27.29 -9.77
N THR A 54 -5.92 27.32 -9.41
CA THR A 54 -6.71 28.58 -9.39
C THR A 54 -6.66 29.30 -8.05
N GLY A 55 -6.31 28.58 -6.97
CA GLY A 55 -6.37 29.08 -5.61
C GLY A 55 -7.78 29.11 -5.00
N GLU A 56 -8.82 28.75 -5.78
CA GLU A 56 -10.22 28.76 -5.37
C GLU A 56 -10.47 27.75 -4.25
N GLU A 57 -11.21 28.18 -3.23
CA GLU A 57 -11.62 27.34 -2.12
C GLU A 57 -13.13 27.11 -2.16
N ASN A 58 -13.52 25.86 -1.97
CA ASN A 58 -14.91 25.43 -1.99
C ASN A 58 -15.18 24.51 -0.81
N GLU A 59 -16.40 24.54 -0.30
CA GLU A 59 -16.84 23.63 0.76
C GLU A 59 -17.83 22.62 0.18
N ILE A 60 -17.57 21.33 0.41
CA ILE A 60 -18.44 20.24 -0.02
C ILE A 60 -18.97 19.50 1.21
N THR A 61 -20.18 18.93 1.10
CA THR A 61 -20.90 18.27 2.22
C THR A 61 -21.10 16.77 1.95
N PRO A 62 -20.04 15.97 1.81
CA PRO A 62 -20.18 14.54 1.61
C PRO A 62 -20.60 13.83 2.91
N ALA A 63 -21.37 12.75 2.78
CA ALA A 63 -21.72 11.91 3.93
C ALA A 63 -20.52 11.12 4.51
N GLY A 64 -19.42 10.99 3.76
CA GLY A 64 -18.21 10.31 4.18
C GLY A 64 -17.04 10.54 3.21
N VAL A 65 -15.83 10.37 3.71
CA VAL A 65 -14.59 10.54 2.95
C VAL A 65 -13.73 9.28 3.09
N PHE A 66 -13.23 8.80 1.94
CA PHE A 66 -12.35 7.64 1.88
C PHE A 66 -11.00 8.10 1.33
N ILE A 67 -9.93 7.85 2.08
CA ILE A 67 -8.58 8.35 1.76
C ILE A 67 -7.78 7.24 1.08
N PHE A 68 -7.36 7.48 -0.17
CA PHE A 68 -6.56 6.55 -0.97
C PHE A 68 -5.28 7.23 -1.48
N ILE A 69 -4.39 7.59 -0.55
CA ILE A 69 -3.12 8.30 -0.86
C ILE A 69 -1.87 7.40 -0.75
N GLY A 70 -2.07 6.09 -0.60
CA GLY A 70 -1.02 5.14 -0.31
C GLY A 70 -0.83 4.90 1.19
N GLN A 71 0.16 4.09 1.53
CA GLN A 71 0.48 3.67 2.89
C GLN A 71 2.00 3.68 3.08
N ILE A 72 2.44 3.99 4.30
CA ILE A 72 3.85 3.95 4.70
C ILE A 72 4.03 2.69 5.54
N PRO A 73 4.78 1.67 5.06
CA PRO A 73 5.05 0.49 5.86
C PRO A 73 5.98 0.81 7.03
N ASN A 74 5.78 0.16 8.17
CA ASN A 74 6.59 0.34 9.38
C ASN A 74 7.95 -0.39 9.28
N THR A 75 8.75 -0.06 8.27
CA THR A 75 10.01 -0.75 7.93
C THR A 75 11.25 0.12 8.07
N ALA A 76 11.12 1.37 8.52
CA ALA A 76 12.25 2.29 8.64
C ALA A 76 13.42 1.72 9.49
N PHE A 77 13.11 0.88 10.49
CA PHE A 77 14.13 0.21 11.31
C PHE A 77 14.97 -0.82 10.54
N LEU A 78 14.58 -1.19 9.32
CA LEU A 78 15.23 -2.18 8.47
C LEU A 78 16.20 -1.59 7.44
N ASP A 79 16.31 -0.26 7.29
CA ASP A 79 17.12 0.36 6.23
C ASP A 79 18.60 -0.08 6.20
N LYS A 80 19.13 -0.60 7.32
CA LYS A 80 20.51 -1.13 7.44
C LYS A 80 20.59 -2.62 7.78
N SER A 81 19.46 -3.32 7.73
CA SER A 81 19.37 -4.73 8.11
C SER A 81 19.91 -5.68 7.04
N GLY A 82 19.98 -5.23 5.78
CA GLY A 82 20.25 -6.10 4.63
C GLY A 82 18.99 -6.80 4.08
N ILE A 83 17.84 -6.64 4.73
CA ILE A 83 16.54 -7.08 4.20
C ILE A 83 16.19 -6.21 2.98
N GLU A 84 15.81 -6.87 1.89
CA GLU A 84 15.41 -6.22 0.65
C GLU A 84 14.03 -5.57 0.81
N LEU A 85 13.99 -4.28 0.47
CA LEU A 85 12.77 -3.48 0.45
C LEU A 85 12.51 -3.01 -0.98
N ASP A 86 11.24 -2.97 -1.38
CA ASP A 86 10.84 -2.39 -2.67
C ASP A 86 11.05 -0.86 -2.68
N LYS A 87 10.75 -0.22 -3.83
CA LYS A 87 10.86 1.24 -3.97
C LYS A 87 9.93 2.03 -3.03
N TRP A 88 8.92 1.38 -2.47
CA TRP A 88 7.95 1.94 -1.53
C TRP A 88 8.23 1.52 -0.07
N LYS A 89 9.37 0.87 0.18
CA LYS A 89 9.85 0.39 1.48
C LYS A 89 9.10 -0.81 2.06
N TYR A 90 8.32 -1.54 1.28
CA TYR A 90 7.74 -2.81 1.71
C TYR A 90 8.77 -3.94 1.66
N ILE A 91 8.64 -4.93 2.53
CA ILE A 91 9.52 -6.10 2.56
C ILE A 91 9.21 -7.01 1.37
N VAL A 92 10.24 -7.31 0.57
CA VAL A 92 10.17 -8.25 -0.55
C VAL A 92 10.37 -9.67 -0.01
N THR A 93 9.57 -10.63 -0.45
CA THR A 93 9.59 -12.01 0.08
C THR A 93 9.38 -13.05 -1.00
N GLY A 94 9.88 -14.26 -0.75
CA GLY A 94 9.55 -15.46 -1.52
C GLY A 94 9.74 -15.29 -3.02
N HIS A 95 8.65 -15.47 -3.77
CA HIS A 95 8.67 -15.42 -5.22
C HIS A 95 9.14 -14.07 -5.77
N ASP A 96 8.77 -12.96 -5.11
CA ASP A 96 9.09 -11.61 -5.57
C ASP A 96 10.61 -11.33 -5.51
N LEU A 97 11.34 -12.02 -4.62
CA LEU A 97 12.82 -11.95 -4.57
C LEU A 97 13.47 -12.61 -5.79
N VAL A 98 12.84 -13.63 -6.38
CA VAL A 98 13.39 -14.39 -7.51
C VAL A 98 13.15 -13.67 -8.83
N HIS A 99 12.04 -12.93 -8.95
CA HIS A 99 11.69 -12.22 -10.19
C HIS A 99 12.43 -10.89 -10.37
N ASN A 100 12.71 -10.19 -9.27
CA ASN A 100 13.28 -8.84 -9.33
C ASN A 100 14.81 -8.82 -9.49
N GLN A 101 15.51 -9.95 -9.28
CA GLN A 101 16.96 -10.05 -9.48
C GLN A 101 17.35 -11.42 -10.07
N PRO A 102 18.11 -11.48 -11.19
CA PRO A 102 18.79 -12.70 -11.61
C PRO A 102 19.95 -12.99 -10.65
N GLY A 103 19.64 -13.64 -9.53
CA GLY A 103 20.60 -13.97 -8.48
C GLY A 103 19.89 -14.10 -7.13
N ARG A 104 19.94 -15.29 -6.55
CA ARG A 104 19.34 -15.59 -5.25
C ARG A 104 20.11 -14.92 -4.10
N LYS A 105 19.98 -13.60 -3.93
CA LYS A 105 20.69 -12.88 -2.85
C LYS A 105 20.30 -13.50 -1.51
N GLY A 106 21.27 -14.10 -0.82
CA GLY A 106 21.06 -14.82 0.44
C GLY A 106 20.77 -16.31 0.34
N TYR A 107 20.44 -16.86 -0.85
CA TYR A 107 20.06 -18.28 -0.98
C TYR A 107 20.89 -19.01 -2.04
N LEU A 108 21.94 -19.73 -1.63
CA LEU A 108 22.79 -20.46 -2.57
C LEU A 108 22.15 -21.81 -2.96
N ASP A 109 21.68 -22.56 -1.96
CA ASP A 109 21.35 -23.98 -2.12
C ASP A 109 19.85 -24.27 -2.31
N ARG A 110 18.98 -23.27 -2.13
CA ARG A 110 17.52 -23.41 -2.30
C ARG A 110 16.88 -22.10 -2.74
N ASN A 111 15.59 -22.15 -3.04
CA ASN A 111 14.79 -20.93 -3.19
C ASN A 111 14.26 -20.46 -1.81
N PRO A 112 13.97 -19.15 -1.63
CA PRO A 112 13.28 -18.66 -0.44
C PRO A 112 11.89 -19.29 -0.32
N ALA A 113 11.43 -19.52 0.92
CA ALA A 113 10.03 -19.87 1.15
C ALA A 113 9.11 -18.67 0.87
N VAL A 114 7.81 -18.92 0.65
CA VAL A 114 6.84 -17.93 0.15
C VAL A 114 6.81 -16.62 0.95
N LEU A 115 7.04 -16.67 2.26
CA LEU A 115 7.01 -15.54 3.18
C LEU A 115 8.40 -15.21 3.78
N GLU A 116 9.46 -15.80 3.22
CA GLU A 116 10.83 -15.59 3.65
C GLU A 116 11.43 -14.35 2.96
N THR A 117 12.20 -13.56 3.69
CA THR A 117 12.83 -12.33 3.21
C THR A 117 14.12 -12.62 2.42
N SER A 118 14.87 -11.60 2.02
CA SER A 118 16.21 -11.78 1.40
C SER A 118 17.25 -12.36 2.35
N ILE A 119 16.94 -12.53 3.65
CA ILE A 119 17.81 -13.16 4.64
C ILE A 119 17.18 -14.51 5.05
N PRO A 120 17.86 -15.65 4.81
CA PRO A 120 17.36 -16.97 5.22
C PRO A 120 17.02 -17.02 6.70
N GLY A 121 15.89 -17.64 7.03
CA GLY A 121 15.39 -17.75 8.41
C GLY A 121 14.66 -16.50 8.93
N VAL A 122 14.66 -15.40 8.17
CA VAL A 122 13.88 -14.20 8.49
C VAL A 122 12.65 -14.16 7.60
N PHE A 123 11.48 -14.02 8.21
CA PHE A 123 10.18 -14.06 7.54
C PHE A 123 9.40 -12.77 7.77
N SER A 124 8.44 -12.50 6.89
CA SER A 124 7.55 -11.34 6.98
C SER A 124 6.11 -11.73 6.65
N ALA A 125 5.16 -11.14 7.37
CA ALA A 125 3.73 -11.39 7.22
C ALA A 125 2.94 -10.09 7.36
N GLY A 126 1.79 -10.04 6.69
CA GLY A 126 0.85 -8.94 6.75
C GLY A 126 1.26 -7.74 5.90
N ASP A 127 0.72 -6.58 6.26
CA ASP A 127 0.68 -5.41 5.38
C ASP A 127 2.05 -4.83 5.03
N VAL A 128 3.06 -5.13 5.86
CA VAL A 128 4.45 -4.70 5.67
C VAL A 128 5.13 -5.29 4.43
N ARG A 129 4.52 -6.30 3.80
CA ARG A 129 5.01 -7.03 2.62
C ARG A 129 4.53 -6.39 1.31
N GLU A 130 5.36 -6.43 0.26
CA GLU A 130 5.09 -5.80 -1.06
C GLU A 130 3.74 -6.28 -1.64
N SER A 131 3.60 -7.60 -1.77
CA SER A 131 2.44 -8.26 -2.39
C SER A 131 1.31 -8.62 -1.40
N SER A 132 1.26 -7.99 -0.22
CA SER A 132 0.16 -8.23 0.73
C SER A 132 -1.15 -7.60 0.25
N THR A 133 -2.26 -8.33 0.45
CA THR A 133 -3.63 -7.89 0.12
C THR A 133 -4.15 -6.75 1.00
N LYS A 134 -3.43 -6.39 2.07
CA LYS A 134 -3.80 -5.35 3.04
C LYS A 134 -5.15 -5.64 3.72
N GLN A 135 -5.36 -6.89 4.13
CA GLN A 135 -6.60 -7.38 4.76
C GLN A 135 -6.29 -8.17 6.04
N VAL A 136 -7.12 -7.98 7.07
CA VAL A 136 -6.94 -8.59 8.41
C VAL A 136 -6.85 -10.11 8.34
N ALA A 137 -7.78 -10.76 7.62
CA ALA A 137 -7.79 -12.23 7.53
C ALA A 137 -6.54 -12.77 6.81
N SER A 138 -6.08 -12.09 5.76
CA SER A 138 -4.86 -12.45 5.04
C SER A 138 -3.63 -12.30 5.94
N ALA A 139 -3.52 -11.17 6.66
CA ALA A 139 -2.41 -10.92 7.57
C ALA A 139 -2.35 -11.95 8.71
N ALA A 140 -3.50 -12.29 9.30
CA ALA A 140 -3.58 -13.33 10.32
C ALA A 140 -3.17 -14.71 9.79
N GLY A 141 -3.65 -15.07 8.58
CA GLY A 141 -3.27 -16.32 7.91
C GLY A 141 -1.78 -16.40 7.58
N GLU A 142 -1.20 -15.32 7.05
CA GLU A 142 0.24 -15.22 6.78
C GLU A 142 1.05 -15.35 8.08
N GLY A 143 0.63 -14.71 9.18
CA GLY A 143 1.31 -14.84 10.48
C GLY A 143 1.33 -16.28 11.00
N ALA A 144 0.20 -16.98 10.91
CA ALA A 144 0.12 -18.40 11.28
C ALA A 144 1.02 -19.28 10.38
N ALA A 145 1.05 -19.02 9.08
CA ALA A 145 1.90 -19.73 8.14
C ALA A 145 3.39 -19.50 8.43
N VAL A 146 3.79 -18.25 8.69
CA VAL A 146 5.18 -17.89 9.05
C VAL A 146 5.63 -18.64 10.32
N ALA A 147 4.79 -18.74 11.34
CA ALA A 147 5.13 -19.47 12.56
C ALA A 147 5.48 -20.95 12.28
N LEU A 148 4.73 -21.60 11.38
CA LEU A 148 5.04 -22.96 10.94
C LEU A 148 6.30 -23.02 10.08
N MET A 149 6.51 -22.07 9.18
CA MET A 149 7.72 -22.00 8.33
C MET A 149 8.99 -21.80 9.15
N ILE A 150 8.95 -20.94 10.18
CA ILE A 150 10.06 -20.76 11.12
C ILE A 150 10.38 -22.10 11.80
N ARG A 151 9.37 -22.82 12.27
CA ARG A 151 9.57 -24.13 12.90
C ARG A 151 10.24 -25.13 11.96
N GLU A 152 9.86 -25.16 10.69
CA GLU A 152 10.49 -26.06 9.71
C GLU A 152 11.91 -25.62 9.36
N TYR A 153 12.17 -24.30 9.21
CA TYR A 153 13.51 -23.78 9.00
C TYR A 153 14.46 -24.14 10.16
N LEU A 154 13.99 -24.03 11.40
CA LEU A 154 14.78 -24.37 12.58
C LEU A 154 15.20 -25.85 12.67
N LYS A 155 14.59 -26.76 11.92
CA LYS A 155 15.03 -28.17 11.83
C LYS A 155 16.24 -28.36 10.91
N THR A 156 16.59 -27.35 10.13
CA THR A 156 17.66 -27.40 9.13
C THR A 156 18.94 -26.71 9.57
N VAL A 157 18.92 -26.06 10.73
CA VAL A 157 20.05 -25.33 11.33
C VAL A 157 20.58 -26.04 12.57
#